data_AF-R5P8Z6-F1
#
_entry.id   AF-R5P8Z6-F1
#
_cell.length_a   1.000
_cell.length_b   1.000
_cell.length_c   1.000
_cell.angle_alpha   90.00
_cell.angle_beta   90.00
_cell.angle_gamma   90.00
#
_symmetry.space_group_name_H-M   'P 1'
#
loop_
_entity.id
_entity.type
_entity.pdbx_description
1 polymer ?
#
loop_
_entity_poly.entity_id
_entity_poly.type
_entity_poly.pdbx_seq_one_letter_code
_entity_poly.pdbx_strand_id
1 'polypeptide(L)'
;MNVLVLNCGSSSIKYKLYNMDNEAVLAQGGVERIGLDEAFIKITLPNGEKKIIMHDMPDHKEGVNFVFKCLLDPEFGAIKDLKEIDAVGHRVVQGGDKFKESVIVDKSVEDGISSGLRIRQRIPQHNA
;
A
#
# COMPACT_ATOMS: atom_id res chain seq x y z
N MET A 1 7.12 -8.30 -15.54
CA MET A 1 5.84 -8.01 -14.83
C MET A 1 6.11 -7.16 -13.60
N ASN A 2 5.43 -6.03 -13.41
CA ASN A 2 5.58 -5.21 -12.21
C ASN A 2 4.43 -5.41 -11.21
N VAL A 3 4.78 -5.70 -9.96
CA VAL A 3 3.82 -5.96 -8.88
C VAL A 3 3.98 -4.92 -7.78
N LEU A 4 2.90 -4.18 -7.51
CA LEU A 4 2.83 -3.25 -6.39
C LEU A 4 2.32 -3.97 -5.15
N VAL A 5 3.11 -4.01 -4.09
CA VAL A 5 2.69 -4.56 -2.80
C VAL A 5 2.38 -3.42 -1.85
N LEU A 6 1.17 -3.43 -1.30
CA LEU A 6 0.66 -2.44 -0.35
C LEU A 6 0.38 -3.11 1.00
N ASN A 7 0.77 -2.41 2.07
CA ASN A 7 0.52 -2.79 3.45
C ASN A 7 -0.06 -1.59 4.19
N CYS A 8 -1.38 -1.58 4.33
CA CYS A 8 -2.10 -0.52 5.04
C CYS A 8 -2.25 -0.90 6.53
N GLY A 9 -1.80 -0.01 7.40
CA GLY A 9 -2.12 -0.01 8.83
C GLY A 9 -3.14 1.08 9.15
N SER A 10 -3.47 1.28 10.44
CA SER A 10 -4.43 2.29 10.89
C SER A 10 -4.09 3.73 10.48
N SER A 11 -2.81 4.07 10.40
CA SER A 11 -2.34 5.44 10.10
C SER A 11 -1.08 5.47 9.21
N SER A 12 -0.83 4.38 8.48
CA SER A 12 0.33 4.26 7.60
C SER A 12 0.06 3.36 6.42
N ILE A 13 0.78 3.58 5.32
CA ILE A 13 0.77 2.72 4.13
C ILE A 13 2.21 2.47 3.73
N LYS A 14 2.68 1.23 3.80
CA LYS A 14 3.98 0.83 3.26
C LYS A 14 3.79 0.25 1.87
N TYR A 15 4.67 0.62 0.95
CA TYR A 15 4.60 0.11 -0.42
C TYR A 15 5.96 -0.31 -0.95
N LYS A 16 5.93 -1.29 -1.85
CA LYS A 16 7.07 -1.69 -2.69
C LYS A 16 6.60 -2.05 -4.07
N LEU A 17 7.30 -1.58 -5.09
CA LEU A 17 7.11 -2.00 -6.47
C LEU A 17 8.23 -2.97 -6.85
N TYR A 18 7.84 -4.16 -7.26
CA TYR A 18 8.76 -5.21 -7.69
C TYR A 18 8.71 -5.38 -9.20
N ASN A 19 9.85 -5.62 -9.82
CA ASN A 19 9.92 -6.28 -11.12
C ASN A 19 10.03 -7.79 -10.86
N MET A 20 9.02 -8.55 -11.25
CA MET A 20 8.94 -10.00 -11.02
C MET A 20 9.74 -10.82 -12.03
N ASP A 21 10.29 -10.20 -13.09
CA ASP A 21 11.15 -10.90 -14.04
C ASP A 21 12.52 -11.22 -13.41
N ASN A 22 12.95 -10.41 -12.43
CA ASN A 22 14.23 -10.55 -11.71
C ASN A 22 14.13 -10.32 -10.19
N GLU A 23 12.91 -10.22 -9.66
CA GLU A 23 12.60 -9.92 -8.25
C GLU A 23 13.21 -8.62 -7.70
N ALA A 24 13.62 -7.68 -8.58
CA ALA A 24 14.22 -6.42 -8.17
C ALA A 24 13.19 -5.45 -7.59
N VAL A 25 13.59 -4.69 -6.56
CA VAL A 25 12.79 -3.60 -6.01
C VAL A 25 13.02 -2.35 -6.86
N LEU A 26 12.01 -1.91 -7.59
CA LEU A 26 12.05 -0.71 -8.43
C LEU A 26 11.82 0.57 -7.61
N ALA A 27 10.88 0.51 -6.66
CA ALA A 27 10.60 1.60 -5.74
C ALA A 27 10.14 1.06 -4.38
N GLN A 28 10.40 1.82 -3.33
CA GLN A 28 9.89 1.53 -1.99
C GLN A 28 9.69 2.80 -1.18
N GLY A 29 8.68 2.78 -0.32
CA GLY A 29 8.43 3.87 0.58
C GLY A 29 7.33 3.56 1.59
N GLY A 30 6.99 4.58 2.36
CA GLY A 30 5.93 4.51 3.35
C GLY A 30 5.33 5.87 3.65
N VAL A 31 4.01 5.92 3.64
CA VAL A 31 3.22 7.02 4.18
C VAL A 31 3.04 6.80 5.67
N GLU A 32 3.22 7.85 6.46
CA GLU A 32 2.99 7.85 7.89
C GLU A 32 2.10 9.02 8.31
N ARG A 33 1.44 8.87 9.46
CA ARG A 33 0.57 9.88 10.09
C ARG A 33 -0.65 10.27 9.24
N ILE A 34 -1.24 9.29 8.52
CA ILE A 34 -2.51 9.49 7.82
C ILE A 34 -3.61 9.88 8.81
N GLY A 35 -4.38 10.91 8.48
CA GLY A 35 -5.44 11.47 9.31
C GLY A 35 -4.94 12.30 10.50
N LEU A 36 -3.64 12.60 10.54
CA LEU A 36 -2.99 13.39 11.59
C LEU A 36 -2.20 14.54 10.98
N ASP A 37 -1.91 15.54 11.80
CA ASP A 37 -1.02 16.64 11.42
C ASP A 37 0.37 16.13 11.07
N GLU A 38 1.04 16.85 10.17
CA GLU A 38 2.40 16.53 9.71
C GLU A 38 2.48 15.15 9.03
N ALA A 39 1.46 14.78 8.27
CA ALA A 39 1.52 13.62 7.38
C ALA A 39 2.66 13.75 6.36
N PHE A 40 3.34 12.63 6.11
CA PHE A 40 4.48 12.58 5.20
C PHE A 40 4.61 11.23 4.52
N ILE A 41 5.28 11.25 3.37
CA ILE A 41 5.81 10.05 2.73
C ILE A 41 7.32 10.02 2.85
N LYS A 42 7.85 8.83 3.12
CA LYS A 42 9.27 8.52 3.12
C LYS A 42 9.56 7.59 1.98
N ILE A 43 10.32 8.05 1.00
CA ILE A 43 10.69 7.29 -0.20
C ILE A 43 12.17 6.94 -0.15
N THR A 44 12.53 5.81 -0.75
CA THR A 44 13.94 5.48 -1.01
C THR A 44 14.24 5.81 -2.46
N LEU A 45 15.19 6.72 -2.67
CA LEU A 45 15.64 7.15 -3.97
C LEU A 45 16.49 6.05 -4.65
N PRO A 46 16.68 6.10 -5.97
CA PRO A 46 17.52 5.13 -6.70
C PRO A 46 18.98 5.07 -6.20
N ASN A 47 19.50 6.16 -5.62
CA ASN A 47 20.84 6.22 -5.02
C ASN A 47 20.90 5.60 -3.60
N GLY A 48 19.78 5.09 -3.07
CA GLY A 48 19.65 4.51 -1.73
C GLY A 48 19.37 5.53 -0.61
N GLU A 49 19.39 6.83 -0.90
CA GLU A 49 19.04 7.86 0.07
C GLU A 49 17.55 7.89 0.37
N LYS A 50 17.19 8.44 1.53
CA LYS A 50 15.80 8.53 1.97
C LYS A 50 15.34 9.98 1.87
N LYS A 51 14.29 10.24 1.10
CA LYS A 51 13.66 11.56 0.97
C LYS A 51 12.33 11.55 1.72
N ILE A 52 12.05 12.62 2.47
CA ILE A 52 10.79 12.83 3.17
C ILE A 52 10.06 13.97 2.47
N ILE A 53 8.78 13.75 2.15
CA ILE A 53 7.94 14.74 1.51
C ILE A 53 6.68 14.90 2.36
N MET A 54 6.50 16.10 2.91
CA MET A 54 5.31 16.46 3.68
C MET A 54 4.15 16.67 2.72
N HIS A 55 2.98 16.10 3.05
CA HIS A 55 1.75 16.28 2.29
C HIS A 55 0.57 15.95 3.18
N ASP A 56 -0.48 16.77 3.12
CA ASP A 56 -1.67 16.53 3.93
C ASP A 56 -2.43 15.30 3.41
N MET A 57 -2.77 14.39 4.33
CA MET A 57 -3.37 13.10 4.01
C MET A 57 -4.49 12.80 5.00
N PRO A 58 -5.69 13.37 4.80
CA PRO A 58 -6.80 13.22 5.75
C PRO A 58 -7.32 11.78 5.83
N ASP A 59 -7.11 10.97 4.80
CA ASP A 59 -7.54 9.57 4.72
C ASP A 59 -6.58 8.69 3.92
N HIS A 60 -6.77 7.37 3.99
CA HIS A 60 -5.96 6.40 3.25
C HIS A 60 -6.09 6.54 1.74
N LYS A 61 -7.21 7.08 1.23
CA LYS A 61 -7.40 7.29 -0.20
C LYS A 61 -6.40 8.33 -0.71
N GLU A 62 -6.24 9.44 0.01
CA GLU A 62 -5.22 10.42 -0.34
C GLU A 62 -3.80 9.90 -0.11
N GLY A 63 -3.59 9.09 0.93
CA GLY A 63 -2.32 8.38 1.14
C GLY A 63 -1.91 7.50 -0.05
N VAL A 64 -2.84 6.68 -0.56
CA VAL A 64 -2.60 5.84 -1.75
C VAL A 64 -2.41 6.69 -3.02
N ASN A 65 -3.23 7.74 -3.22
CA ASN A 65 -3.07 8.66 -4.33
C ASN A 65 -1.67 9.29 -4.33
N PHE A 66 -1.16 9.66 -3.16
CA PHE A 66 0.16 10.25 -3.03
C PHE A 66 1.28 9.24 -3.30
N VAL A 67 1.13 7.97 -2.88
CA VAL A 67 2.03 6.89 -3.30
C VAL A 67 2.10 6.78 -4.82
N PHE A 68 0.96 6.80 -5.52
CA PHE A 68 0.94 6.77 -6.99
C PHE A 68 1.63 7.99 -7.61
N LYS A 69 1.41 9.19 -7.08
CA LYS A 69 2.12 10.40 -7.52
C LYS A 69 3.64 10.25 -7.38
N CYS A 70 4.11 9.71 -6.25
CA CYS A 70 5.54 9.47 -6.04
C CYS A 70 6.12 8.37 -6.94
N LEU A 71 5.32 7.35 -7.29
CA LEU A 71 5.75 6.30 -8.23
C LEU A 71 5.91 6.82 -9.66
N LEU A 72 5.09 7.81 -10.04
CA LEU A 72 5.09 8.46 -11.37
C LEU A 72 6.02 9.67 -11.47
N ASP A 73 6.72 10.02 -10.39
CA ASP A 73 7.55 11.21 -10.35
C ASP A 73 8.73 11.10 -11.34
N PRO A 74 9.00 12.13 -12.16
CA PRO A 74 10.05 12.05 -13.18
C PRO A 74 11.48 12.06 -12.61
N GLU A 75 11.69 12.51 -11.38
CA GLU A 75 13.01 12.60 -10.74
C GLU A 75 13.39 11.29 -10.02
N PHE A 76 12.42 10.69 -9.32
CA PHE A 76 12.67 9.53 -8.46
C PHE A 76 11.64 8.40 -8.56
N GLY A 77 10.60 8.58 -9.38
CA GLY A 77 9.60 7.56 -9.65
C GLY A 77 10.19 6.39 -10.43
N ALA A 78 9.56 5.23 -10.27
CA ALA A 78 9.99 3.99 -10.91
C ALA A 78 9.23 3.68 -12.21
N ILE A 79 8.11 4.36 -12.46
CA ILE A 79 7.22 4.12 -13.60
C ILE A 79 6.80 5.46 -14.21
N LYS A 80 6.38 5.44 -15.47
CA LYS A 80 5.89 6.61 -16.21
C LYS A 80 4.38 6.62 -16.34
N ASP A 81 3.75 5.44 -16.32
CA ASP A 81 2.30 5.26 -16.37
C ASP A 81 1.86 4.21 -15.34
N LEU A 82 0.69 4.39 -14.73
CA LEU A 82 0.09 3.40 -13.83
C LEU A 82 -0.22 2.08 -14.53
N LYS A 83 -0.37 2.08 -15.86
CA LYS A 83 -0.50 0.87 -16.68
C LYS A 83 0.71 -0.04 -16.61
N GLU A 84 1.86 0.46 -16.16
CA GLU A 84 3.05 -0.38 -15.94
C GLU A 84 2.90 -1.26 -14.69
N ILE A 85 1.89 -1.07 -13.84
CA ILE A 85 1.58 -1.95 -12.70
C ILE A 85 0.64 -3.06 -13.18
N ASP A 86 1.18 -4.27 -13.30
CA ASP A 86 0.42 -5.43 -13.79
C ASP A 86 -0.49 -6.04 -12.71
N ALA A 87 -0.09 -5.95 -11.44
CA ALA A 87 -0.87 -6.45 -10.31
C ALA A 87 -0.63 -5.66 -9.03
N VAL A 88 -1.63 -5.67 -8.15
CA VAL A 88 -1.53 -5.10 -6.80
C VAL A 88 -1.77 -6.21 -5.77
N GLY A 89 -0.79 -6.45 -4.92
CA GLY A 89 -0.92 -7.33 -3.75
C GLY A 89 -1.21 -6.51 -2.50
N HIS A 90 -2.22 -6.90 -1.73
CA HIS A 90 -2.54 -6.23 -0.47
C HIS A 90 -2.47 -7.20 0.71
N ARG A 91 -1.83 -6.78 1.81
CA ARG A 91 -1.84 -7.59 3.04
C ARG A 91 -3.15 -7.41 3.78
N VAL A 92 -3.92 -8.49 3.92
CA VAL A 92 -5.09 -8.56 4.79
C VAL A 92 -4.70 -9.27 6.08
N VAL A 93 -4.85 -8.62 7.23
CA VAL A 93 -4.39 -9.16 8.53
C VAL A 93 -5.27 -10.29 9.04
N GLN A 94 -6.58 -10.27 8.74
CA GLN A 94 -7.51 -11.32 9.17
C GLN A 94 -8.47 -11.68 8.04
N GLY A 95 -8.23 -12.81 7.37
CA GLY A 95 -9.14 -13.43 6.40
C GLY A 95 -10.25 -14.29 7.03
N GLY A 96 -10.32 -14.34 8.36
CA GLY A 96 -11.18 -15.28 9.09
C GLY A 96 -10.85 -16.75 8.79
N ASP A 97 -11.77 -17.67 9.05
CA ASP A 97 -11.59 -19.10 8.73
C ASP A 97 -11.71 -19.41 7.22
N LYS A 98 -12.18 -18.42 6.43
CA LYS A 98 -12.54 -18.58 5.02
C LYS A 98 -11.37 -18.41 4.06
N PHE A 99 -10.40 -17.54 4.37
CA PHE A 99 -9.28 -17.25 3.48
C PHE A 99 -7.96 -17.61 4.17
N LYS A 100 -7.43 -18.80 3.84
CA LYS A 100 -6.17 -19.35 4.39
C LYS A 100 -4.99 -19.25 3.42
N GLU A 101 -5.26 -18.88 2.18
CA GLU A 101 -4.29 -18.75 1.09
C GLU A 101 -4.51 -17.43 0.35
N SER A 102 -3.55 -17.03 -0.48
CA SER A 102 -3.68 -15.85 -1.35
C SER A 102 -4.85 -16.03 -2.30
N VAL A 103 -5.74 -15.03 -2.38
CA VAL A 103 -6.91 -15.04 -3.25
C VAL A 103 -6.95 -13.77 -4.09
N ILE A 104 -7.48 -13.87 -5.32
CA ILE A 104 -7.80 -12.70 -6.13
C ILE A 104 -8.95 -11.97 -5.43
N VAL A 105 -8.79 -10.67 -5.18
CA VAL A 105 -9.82 -9.87 -4.54
C VAL A 105 -10.98 -9.70 -5.51
N ASP A 106 -12.12 -10.28 -5.15
CA ASP A 106 -13.40 -10.06 -5.78
C ASP A 106 -14.42 -9.56 -4.74
N LYS A 107 -15.65 -9.29 -5.18
CA LYS A 107 -16.71 -8.80 -4.30
C LYS A 107 -17.06 -9.77 -3.17
N SER A 108 -16.91 -11.09 -3.39
CA SER A 108 -17.11 -12.10 -2.35
C SER A 108 -16.00 -12.07 -1.30
N VAL A 109 -14.77 -11.72 -1.69
CA VAL A 109 -13.66 -11.50 -0.75
C VAL A 109 -13.89 -10.23 0.06
N GLU A 110 -14.31 -9.13 -0.58
CA GLU A 110 -14.68 -7.89 0.13
C GLU A 110 -15.78 -8.12 1.16
N ASP A 111 -16.88 -8.76 0.75
CA ASP A 111 -18.00 -9.11 1.63
C ASP A 111 -17.58 -10.12 2.71
N GLY A 112 -16.69 -11.06 2.38
CA GLY A 112 -16.16 -12.05 3.31
C GLY A 112 -15.29 -11.44 4.41
N ILE A 113 -14.41 -10.50 4.06
CA ILE A 113 -13.60 -9.74 5.01
C ILE A 113 -14.49 -8.82 5.85
N SER A 114 -15.42 -8.08 5.22
CA SER A 114 -16.37 -7.19 5.88
C SER A 114 -17.32 -7.93 6.85
N SER A 115 -17.78 -9.12 6.50
CA SER A 115 -18.61 -9.96 7.38
C SER A 115 -17.79 -10.64 8.49
N GLY A 116 -16.51 -10.97 8.24
CA GLY A 116 -15.56 -11.47 9.24
C GLY A 116 -15.21 -10.44 10.33
N LEU A 117 -15.43 -9.14 10.09
CA LEU A 117 -15.29 -8.06 11.07
C LEU A 117 -16.27 -8.14 12.26
N ARG A 118 -17.18 -9.13 12.32
CA ARG A 118 -17.91 -9.49 13.56
C ARG A 118 -16.97 -9.93 14.70
N ILE A 119 -15.69 -10.18 14.44
CA ILE A 119 -14.63 -10.43 15.43
C ILE A 119 -13.83 -9.14 15.74
N ARG A 120 -14.47 -7.95 15.67
CA ARG A 120 -13.88 -6.66 16.08
C ARG A 120 -13.40 -6.61 17.54
N GLN A 121 -13.75 -7.59 18.38
CA GLN A 121 -13.37 -7.63 19.79
C GLN A 121 -11.93 -8.11 20.07
N ARG A 122 -11.14 -8.51 19.07
CA ARG A 122 -9.77 -9.03 19.33
C ARG A 122 -8.60 -8.15 18.89
N ILE A 123 -8.69 -7.33 17.82
CA ILE A 123 -7.61 -6.41 17.42
C ILE A 123 -8.19 -5.16 16.72
N PRO A 124 -8.36 -4.01 17.39
CA PRO A 124 -9.10 -2.86 16.85
C PRO A 124 -8.44 -2.07 15.70
N GLN A 125 -7.17 -2.31 15.35
CA GLN A 125 -6.35 -1.31 14.64
C GLN A 125 -5.95 -1.64 13.19
N HIS A 126 -6.41 -2.74 12.57
CA HIS A 126 -5.76 -3.24 11.33
C HIS A 126 -6.66 -3.46 10.12
N ASN A 127 -7.99 -3.41 10.25
CA ASN A 127 -8.91 -3.58 9.13
C ASN A 127 -9.86 -2.37 9.11
N ALA A 128 -9.47 -1.31 8.39
CA ALA A 128 -10.29 -0.14 8.07
C ALA A 128 -10.61 -0.16 6.58
#